data_AF-A0A2H9ZXV1-F1
#
_entry.id   AF-A0A2H9ZXV1-F1
#
_cell.length_a   1.000
_cell.length_b   1.000
_cell.length_c   1.000
_cell.angle_alpha   90.00
_cell.angle_beta   90.00
_cell.angle_gamma   90.00
#
_symmetry.space_group_name_H-M   'P 1'
#
loop_
_entity.id
_entity.type
_entity.pdbx_description
1 polymer ?
#
loop_
_entity_poly.entity_id
_entity_poly.type
_entity_poly.pdbx_seq_one_letter_code
_entity_poly.pdbx_strand_id
1 'polypeptide(L)'
;MPFGLKNAGATYQRMIDAVFKNQRGRNLEAYVDDVLVKSKTLTEHLWDLRETLDTLRRYNLKLNPAKCTFGAASEKFLGYLVSVRGIEVNPDKISAILSMPSPKTAKEIQKLARRINNLGRFISKAGDRCSPFFRCLRNSKKGQWDSGCEAAFTELKKYLTSTPILVAPREGTILSLYLGVSDTAILAVLLDNEKGAQHPIFYTSHILLDTESRYPTLEKLALALLTTARKLWPYFQTHTIQVVTDQPLLKILHTPEVLGKLLKWSIELGEYDIRFVPRTTIKAQALADFVVEFSTSEPPPAKTLANLWSLHVDGASGSQSQGVGILLTSSMGAVLHQAVTLRFKATNNQAEYEALIAGLNFALSMTVKHIQVFSDSLLVVNQVN
;
A
#
# COMPACT_ATOMS: atom_id res chain seq x y z
N MET A 1 -0.50 8.11 -43.00
CA MET A 1 -0.19 9.15 -42.00
C MET A 1 1.31 9.22 -41.81
N PRO A 2 1.94 10.41 -41.87
CA PRO A 2 3.38 10.56 -41.66
C PRO A 2 3.82 10.19 -40.24
N PHE A 3 5.01 9.60 -40.11
CA PHE A 3 5.64 9.36 -38.80
C PHE A 3 6.04 10.68 -38.12
N GLY A 4 6.04 10.68 -36.78
CA GLY A 4 6.52 11.82 -35.98
C GLY A 4 5.46 12.89 -35.64
N LEU A 5 4.23 12.77 -36.15
CA LEU A 5 3.15 13.68 -35.75
C LEU A 5 2.72 13.39 -34.31
N LYS A 6 2.53 14.45 -33.51
CA LYS A 6 2.13 14.38 -32.09
C LYS A 6 0.87 13.51 -31.86
N ASN A 7 -0.08 13.54 -32.79
CA ASN A 7 -1.36 12.82 -32.69
C ASN A 7 -1.39 11.52 -33.50
N ALA A 8 -0.25 11.08 -34.06
CA ALA A 8 -0.22 9.89 -34.89
C ALA A 8 -0.65 8.64 -34.12
N GLY A 9 -0.08 8.44 -32.92
CA GLY A 9 -0.44 7.30 -32.07
C GLY A 9 -1.92 7.27 -31.69
N ALA A 10 -2.48 8.40 -31.28
CA ALA A 10 -3.91 8.49 -30.93
C ALA A 10 -4.83 8.21 -32.12
N THR A 11 -4.46 8.69 -33.32
CA THR A 11 -5.25 8.44 -34.53
C THR A 11 -5.16 6.97 -34.96
N TYR A 12 -3.96 6.39 -34.88
CA TYR A 12 -3.76 4.98 -35.15
C TYR A 12 -4.54 4.10 -34.17
N GLN A 13 -4.53 4.44 -32.88
CA GLN A 13 -5.31 3.74 -31.86
C GLN A 13 -6.81 3.77 -32.17
N ARG A 14 -7.38 4.92 -32.55
CA ARG A 14 -8.80 5.01 -32.95
C ARG A 14 -9.12 4.14 -34.16
N MET A 15 -8.21 4.05 -35.13
CA MET A 15 -8.37 3.16 -36.28
C MET A 15 -8.38 1.70 -35.83
N ILE A 16 -7.43 1.30 -34.98
CA ILE A 16 -7.37 -0.05 -34.41
C ILE A 16 -8.66 -0.38 -33.63
N ASP A 17 -9.15 0.55 -32.81
CA ASP A 17 -10.38 0.37 -32.04
C ASP A 17 -11.60 0.21 -32.95
N ALA A 18 -11.66 0.94 -34.05
CA ALA A 18 -12.74 0.82 -35.04
C ALA A 18 -12.65 -0.49 -35.84
N VAL A 19 -11.45 -0.88 -36.27
CA VAL A 19 -11.20 -2.10 -37.07
C VAL A 19 -11.50 -3.36 -36.27
N PHE A 20 -11.06 -3.40 -35.01
CA PHE A 20 -11.19 -4.57 -34.14
C PHE A 20 -12.31 -4.45 -33.12
N LYS A 21 -13.29 -3.57 -33.32
CA LYS A 21 -14.38 -3.31 -32.36
C LYS A 21 -15.06 -4.56 -31.81
N ASN A 22 -15.25 -5.58 -32.64
CA ASN A 22 -15.94 -6.83 -32.27
C ASN A 22 -15.03 -7.92 -31.66
N GLN A 23 -13.71 -7.69 -31.68
CA GLN A 23 -12.68 -8.63 -31.19
C GLN A 23 -11.98 -8.12 -29.93
N ARG A 24 -11.84 -6.80 -29.80
CA ARG A 24 -11.20 -6.15 -28.64
C ARG A 24 -11.82 -6.59 -27.32
N GLY A 25 -10.98 -6.97 -26.36
CA GLY A 25 -11.37 -7.44 -25.03
C GLY A 25 -11.87 -8.89 -25.00
N ARG A 26 -12.49 -9.38 -26.09
CA ARG A 26 -12.98 -10.76 -26.22
C ARG A 26 -11.85 -11.75 -26.49
N ASN A 27 -11.21 -11.63 -27.65
CA ASN A 27 -10.14 -12.53 -28.12
C ASN A 27 -8.89 -11.76 -28.57
N LEU A 28 -8.93 -10.42 -28.53
CA LEU A 28 -7.85 -9.57 -29.01
C LEU A 28 -7.58 -8.41 -28.05
N GLU A 29 -6.31 -8.18 -27.75
CA GLU A 29 -5.82 -6.95 -27.14
C GLU A 29 -4.93 -6.23 -28.12
N ALA A 30 -5.16 -4.93 -28.32
CA ALA A 30 -4.34 -4.14 -29.23
C ALA A 30 -3.96 -2.79 -28.62
N TYR A 31 -2.74 -2.37 -28.86
CA TYR A 31 -2.24 -1.05 -28.48
C TYR A 31 -1.33 -0.55 -29.60
N VAL A 32 -1.82 0.47 -30.30
CA VAL A 32 -1.19 1.02 -31.50
C VAL A 32 -0.85 -0.12 -32.48
N ASP A 33 0.43 -0.44 -32.68
CA ASP A 33 0.92 -1.46 -33.60
C ASP A 33 1.08 -2.85 -32.98
N ASP A 34 1.01 -2.98 -31.65
CA ASP A 34 1.10 -4.25 -30.95
C ASP A 34 -0.28 -4.91 -30.83
N VAL A 35 -0.42 -6.12 -31.38
CA VAL A 35 -1.66 -6.92 -31.34
C VAL A 35 -1.39 -8.28 -30.72
N LEU A 36 -2.19 -8.64 -29.73
CA LEU A 36 -2.18 -9.93 -29.04
C LEU A 36 -3.52 -10.62 -29.23
N VAL A 37 -3.51 -11.79 -29.86
CA VAL A 37 -4.69 -12.68 -29.97
C VAL A 37 -4.60 -13.73 -28.87
N LYS A 38 -5.67 -13.89 -28.09
CA LYS A 38 -5.73 -14.78 -26.92
C LYS A 38 -7.01 -15.62 -26.94
N SER A 39 -6.90 -16.89 -26.55
CA SER A 39 -8.00 -17.85 -26.52
C SER A 39 -7.78 -18.86 -25.39
N LYS A 40 -8.84 -19.56 -24.96
CA LYS A 40 -8.74 -20.54 -23.85
C LYS A 40 -8.25 -21.90 -24.33
N THR A 41 -8.58 -22.27 -25.57
CA THR A 41 -8.21 -23.54 -26.18
C THR A 41 -7.54 -23.33 -27.54
N LEU A 42 -6.77 -24.33 -27.99
CA LEU A 42 -6.13 -24.30 -29.31
C LEU A 42 -7.17 -24.23 -30.45
N THR A 43 -8.28 -24.96 -30.32
CA THR A 43 -9.33 -24.98 -31.35
C THR A 43 -9.97 -23.61 -31.51
N GLU A 44 -10.36 -22.96 -30.40
CA GLU A 44 -10.85 -21.58 -30.40
C GLU A 44 -9.80 -20.63 -30.97
N HIS A 45 -8.52 -20.83 -30.62
CA HIS A 45 -7.42 -19.98 -31.09
C HIS A 45 -7.28 -19.97 -32.60
N LEU A 46 -7.47 -21.10 -33.27
CA LEU A 46 -7.45 -21.16 -34.73
C LEU A 46 -8.60 -20.35 -35.36
N TRP A 47 -9.78 -20.36 -34.75
CA TRP A 47 -10.91 -19.56 -35.20
C TRP A 47 -10.70 -18.06 -34.95
N ASP A 48 -10.24 -17.70 -33.75
CA ASP A 48 -9.95 -16.31 -33.38
C ASP A 48 -8.84 -15.71 -34.25
N LEU A 49 -7.78 -16.49 -34.52
CA LEU A 49 -6.69 -16.08 -35.40
C LEU A 49 -7.19 -15.88 -36.84
N ARG A 50 -8.05 -16.78 -37.33
CA ARG A 50 -8.66 -16.65 -38.66
C ARG A 50 -9.49 -15.37 -38.76
N GLU A 51 -10.33 -15.10 -37.77
CA GLU A 51 -11.14 -13.87 -37.68
C GLU A 51 -10.25 -12.61 -37.69
N THR A 52 -9.17 -12.62 -36.91
CA THR A 52 -8.20 -11.52 -36.85
C THR A 52 -7.55 -11.29 -38.22
N LEU A 53 -7.05 -12.36 -38.86
CA LEU A 53 -6.39 -12.27 -40.17
C LEU A 53 -7.36 -11.86 -41.30
N ASP A 54 -8.61 -12.32 -41.26
CA ASP A 54 -9.67 -11.88 -42.18
C ASP A 54 -9.97 -10.39 -42.01
N THR A 55 -9.99 -9.91 -40.76
CA THR A 55 -10.17 -8.49 -40.44
C THR A 55 -9.00 -7.64 -40.95
N LEU A 56 -7.77 -8.07 -40.71
CA LEU A 56 -6.56 -7.41 -41.23
C LEU A 56 -6.60 -7.31 -42.76
N ARG A 57 -6.97 -8.39 -43.45
CA ARG A 57 -7.13 -8.42 -44.92
C ARG A 57 -8.22 -7.45 -45.38
N ARG A 58 -9.37 -7.44 -44.73
CA ARG A 58 -10.51 -6.55 -45.06
C ARG A 58 -10.13 -5.07 -45.02
N TYR A 59 -9.34 -4.67 -44.03
CA TYR A 59 -8.91 -3.29 -43.84
C TYR A 59 -7.51 -2.99 -44.40
N ASN A 60 -6.91 -3.94 -45.15
CA ASN A 60 -5.58 -3.85 -45.75
C ASN A 60 -4.46 -3.47 -44.75
N LEU A 61 -4.56 -3.99 -43.53
CA LEU A 61 -3.51 -3.88 -42.52
C LEU A 61 -2.50 -5.00 -42.71
N LYS A 62 -1.22 -4.65 -42.68
CA LYS A 62 -0.11 -5.57 -42.93
C LYS A 62 0.65 -5.84 -41.65
N LEU A 63 0.94 -7.11 -41.42
CA LEU A 63 1.84 -7.56 -40.36
C LEU A 63 3.26 -7.73 -40.92
N ASN A 64 4.26 -7.56 -40.07
CA ASN A 64 5.63 -7.95 -40.40
C ASN A 64 5.85 -9.40 -39.95
N PRO A 65 5.98 -10.38 -40.87
CA PRO A 65 6.09 -11.79 -40.50
C PRO A 65 7.26 -12.09 -39.55
N ALA A 66 8.38 -11.35 -39.66
CA ALA A 66 9.55 -11.53 -38.79
C ALA A 66 9.31 -11.08 -37.35
N LYS A 67 8.24 -10.32 -37.09
CA LYS A 67 7.83 -9.87 -35.75
C LYS A 67 6.60 -10.61 -35.23
N CYS A 68 6.05 -11.56 -35.98
CA CYS A 68 4.89 -12.33 -35.57
C CYS A 68 5.34 -13.62 -34.88
N THR A 69 4.88 -13.83 -33.64
CA THR A 69 4.96 -15.12 -32.97
C THR A 69 3.58 -15.78 -32.97
N PHE A 70 3.52 -17.08 -33.28
CA PHE A 70 2.28 -17.86 -33.30
C PHE A 70 2.39 -19.08 -32.39
N GLY A 71 1.28 -19.45 -31.74
CA GLY A 71 1.19 -20.68 -30.95
C GLY A 71 2.05 -20.69 -29.67
N ALA A 72 2.47 -19.52 -29.18
CA ALA A 72 3.26 -19.41 -27.97
C ALA A 72 2.39 -19.55 -26.71
N ALA A 73 2.84 -20.35 -25.74
CA ALA A 73 2.19 -20.47 -24.43
C ALA A 73 2.44 -19.24 -23.52
N SER A 74 3.49 -18.47 -23.82
CA SER A 74 3.79 -17.19 -23.21
C SER A 74 4.49 -16.27 -24.20
N GLU A 75 4.23 -14.97 -24.15
CA GLU A 75 4.78 -14.00 -25.11
C GLU A 75 5.02 -12.61 -24.48
N LYS A 76 5.97 -11.85 -25.02
CA LYS A 76 6.24 -10.48 -24.59
C LYS A 76 5.21 -9.54 -25.22
N PHE A 77 4.45 -8.84 -24.39
CA PHE A 77 3.45 -7.85 -24.84
C PHE A 77 3.50 -6.59 -23.98
N LEU A 78 3.63 -5.42 -24.62
CA LEU A 78 3.72 -4.10 -23.94
C LEU A 78 4.75 -4.04 -22.79
N GLY A 79 5.84 -4.80 -22.94
CA GLY A 79 6.92 -4.87 -21.97
C GLY A 79 6.62 -5.73 -20.74
N TYR A 80 5.62 -6.60 -20.80
CA TYR A 80 5.34 -7.66 -19.83
C TYR A 80 5.45 -9.03 -20.51
N LEU A 81 5.63 -10.09 -19.73
CA LEU A 81 5.51 -11.46 -20.22
C LEU A 81 4.11 -11.95 -19.85
N VAL A 82 3.29 -12.27 -20.85
CA VAL A 82 1.90 -12.72 -20.63
C VAL A 82 1.84 -14.22 -20.87
N SER A 83 1.25 -14.96 -19.94
CA SER A 83 1.07 -16.41 -20.02
C SER A 83 -0.30 -16.83 -19.48
N VAL A 84 -0.64 -18.12 -19.61
CA VAL A 84 -1.84 -18.70 -18.98
C VAL A 84 -1.86 -18.53 -17.45
N ARG A 85 -0.68 -18.37 -16.82
CA ARG A 85 -0.57 -18.17 -15.36
C ARG A 85 -0.87 -16.73 -14.95
N GLY A 86 -0.77 -15.79 -15.87
CA GLY A 86 -0.95 -14.36 -15.61
C GLY A 86 0.08 -13.48 -16.30
N ILE A 87 0.32 -12.33 -15.70
CA ILE A 87 1.21 -11.27 -16.16
C ILE A 87 2.47 -11.31 -15.30
N GLU A 88 3.60 -11.44 -15.96
CA GLU A 88 4.93 -11.51 -15.37
C GLU A 88 5.77 -10.34 -15.83
N VAL A 89 6.80 -10.02 -15.05
CA VAL A 89 7.78 -9.02 -15.45
C VAL A 89 8.56 -9.56 -16.65
N ASN A 90 8.81 -8.71 -17.66
CA ASN A 90 9.70 -9.09 -18.75
C ASN A 90 11.10 -9.44 -18.18
N PRO A 91 11.62 -10.66 -18.42
CA PRO A 91 12.94 -11.08 -17.96
C PRO A 91 14.07 -10.11 -18.34
N ASP A 92 13.98 -9.43 -19.48
CA ASP A 92 14.98 -8.45 -19.93
C ASP A 92 15.05 -7.24 -18.98
N LYS A 93 13.90 -6.84 -18.41
CA LYS A 93 13.83 -5.72 -17.46
C LYS A 93 14.44 -6.12 -16.11
N ILE A 94 14.20 -7.35 -15.66
CA ILE A 94 14.80 -7.89 -14.44
C ILE A 94 16.31 -8.05 -14.63
N SER A 95 16.75 -8.70 -15.71
CA SER A 95 18.17 -8.97 -15.98
C SER A 95 18.97 -7.67 -16.09
N ALA A 96 18.38 -6.61 -16.64
CA ALA A 96 18.99 -5.29 -16.69
C ALA A 96 19.24 -4.67 -15.29
N ILE A 97 18.41 -4.98 -14.29
CA ILE A 97 18.63 -4.53 -12.89
C ILE A 97 19.61 -5.47 -12.19
N LEU A 98 19.49 -6.79 -12.37
CA LEU A 98 20.38 -7.77 -11.75
C LEU A 98 21.84 -7.57 -12.18
N SER A 99 22.07 -7.31 -13.46
CA SER A 99 23.40 -7.06 -14.03
C SER A 99 23.94 -5.65 -13.76
N MET A 100 23.13 -4.74 -13.21
CA MET A 100 23.56 -3.37 -12.94
C MET A 100 24.56 -3.34 -11.78
N PRO A 101 25.74 -2.68 -11.94
CA PRO A 101 26.65 -2.45 -10.83
C PRO A 101 26.03 -1.47 -9.83
N SER A 102 26.54 -1.46 -8.60
CA SER A 102 26.11 -0.53 -7.56
C SER A 102 26.25 0.92 -8.05
N PRO A 103 25.16 1.71 -8.07
CA PRO A 103 25.18 3.09 -8.51
C PRO A 103 26.17 3.95 -7.73
N LYS A 104 27.02 4.69 -8.44
CA LYS A 104 28.00 5.61 -7.83
C LYS A 104 27.62 7.07 -8.01
N THR A 105 26.75 7.37 -8.97
CA THR A 105 26.36 8.74 -9.31
C THR A 105 24.86 8.97 -9.15
N ALA A 106 24.46 10.22 -8.87
CA ALA A 106 23.04 10.58 -8.79
C ALA A 106 22.26 10.23 -10.09
N LYS A 107 22.90 10.34 -11.26
CA LYS A 107 22.31 9.93 -12.55
C LYS A 107 22.04 8.43 -12.62
N GLU A 108 22.95 7.60 -12.11
CA GLU A 108 22.77 6.16 -12.04
C GLU A 108 21.67 5.77 -11.05
N ILE A 109 21.59 6.46 -9.91
CA ILE A 109 20.52 6.25 -8.93
C ILE A 109 19.16 6.65 -9.54
N GLN A 110 19.08 7.77 -10.27
CA GLN A 110 17.87 8.15 -11.03
C GLN A 110 17.50 7.10 -12.08
N LYS A 111 18.49 6.55 -12.79
CA LYS A 111 18.28 5.48 -13.78
C LYS A 111 17.72 4.23 -13.12
N LEU A 112 18.25 3.84 -11.96
CA LEU A 112 17.74 2.73 -11.15
C LEU A 112 16.30 3.00 -10.69
N ALA A 113 16.03 4.16 -10.10
CA ALA A 113 14.69 4.55 -9.64
C ALA A 113 13.65 4.49 -10.77
N ARG A 114 14.01 4.96 -11.98
CA ARG A 114 13.14 4.86 -13.16
C ARG A 114 12.87 3.42 -13.58
N ARG A 115 13.89 2.55 -13.54
CA ARG A 115 13.73 1.11 -13.83
C ARG A 115 12.81 0.43 -12.83
N ILE A 116 12.96 0.75 -11.54
CA ILE A 116 12.11 0.23 -10.47
C ILE A 116 10.66 0.71 -10.64
N ASN A 117 10.45 1.99 -10.95
CA ASN A 117 9.10 2.53 -11.14
C ASN A 117 8.35 1.80 -12.27
N ASN A 118 9.05 1.42 -13.34
CA ASN A 118 8.46 0.59 -14.43
C ASN A 118 8.03 -0.81 -13.97
N LEU A 119 8.59 -1.30 -12.86
CA LEU A 119 8.26 -2.58 -12.23
C LEU A 119 7.36 -2.42 -11.00
N GLY A 120 6.98 -1.19 -10.63
CA GLY A 120 6.35 -0.90 -9.35
C GLY A 120 5.09 -1.71 -9.06
N ARG A 121 4.34 -2.10 -10.11
CA ARG A 121 3.14 -2.94 -9.96
C ARG A 121 3.40 -4.36 -9.43
N PHE A 122 4.63 -4.84 -9.49
CA PHE A 122 5.07 -6.17 -9.04
C PHE A 122 5.85 -6.15 -7.72
N ILE A 123 6.21 -4.96 -7.23
CA ILE A 123 7.11 -4.82 -6.09
C ILE A 123 6.30 -4.46 -4.86
N SER A 124 6.14 -5.43 -3.96
CA SER A 124 5.62 -5.17 -2.62
C SER A 124 6.54 -4.18 -1.89
N LYS A 125 5.94 -3.17 -1.25
CA LYS A 125 6.65 -2.13 -0.49
C LYS A 125 7.74 -1.39 -1.27
N ALA A 126 7.52 -1.15 -2.56
CA ALA A 126 8.53 -0.50 -3.41
C ALA A 126 9.09 0.79 -2.81
N GLY A 127 8.25 1.62 -2.17
CA GLY A 127 8.66 2.85 -1.49
C GLY A 127 9.63 2.61 -0.34
N ASP A 128 9.36 1.66 0.54
CA ASP A 128 10.25 1.33 1.66
C ASP A 128 11.57 0.73 1.18
N ARG A 129 11.49 -0.28 0.29
CA ARG A 129 12.66 -0.96 -0.30
C ARG A 129 13.58 0.01 -1.04
N CYS A 130 13.01 1.08 -1.58
CA CYS A 130 13.75 2.09 -2.34
C CYS A 130 14.00 3.39 -1.56
N SER A 131 13.50 3.48 -0.33
CA SER A 131 13.64 4.68 0.51
C SER A 131 15.11 5.10 0.69
N PRO A 132 16.11 4.18 0.80
CA PRO A 132 17.50 4.59 0.86
C PRO A 132 17.94 5.28 -0.44
N PHE A 133 17.55 4.76 -1.60
CA PHE A 133 17.90 5.35 -2.90
C PHE A 133 17.34 6.76 -3.05
N PHE A 134 16.10 6.98 -2.62
CA PHE A 134 15.47 8.30 -2.70
C PHE A 134 16.08 9.30 -1.72
N ARG A 135 16.53 8.86 -0.54
CA ARG A 135 17.35 9.67 0.37
C ARG A 135 18.67 10.07 -0.29
N CYS A 136 19.34 9.11 -0.94
CA CYS A 136 20.55 9.32 -1.74
C CYS A 136 20.29 10.41 -2.85
N LEU A 137 19.06 10.54 -3.39
CA LEU A 137 18.68 11.58 -4.39
C LEU A 137 18.25 12.95 -3.83
N ARG A 138 17.59 13.01 -2.67
CA ARG A 138 17.09 14.27 -2.06
C ARG A 138 18.24 15.16 -1.54
N ASN A 139 19.33 14.55 -1.08
CA ASN A 139 20.48 15.27 -0.50
C ASN A 139 21.45 15.75 -1.60
N SER A 140 21.10 16.86 -2.25
CA SER A 140 21.86 17.49 -3.35
C SER A 140 23.32 17.85 -3.05
N LYS A 141 23.74 17.85 -1.77
CA LYS A 141 25.12 18.18 -1.39
C LYS A 141 26.01 16.99 -0.99
N LYS A 142 25.46 15.81 -0.65
CA LYS A 142 26.26 14.68 -0.05
C LYS A 142 25.61 13.28 -0.17
N GLY A 143 24.76 13.00 -1.14
CA GLY A 143 24.18 11.66 -1.32
C GLY A 143 25.17 10.63 -1.86
N GLN A 144 26.17 10.22 -1.06
CA GLN A 144 27.02 9.08 -1.39
C GLN A 144 26.22 7.79 -1.20
N TRP A 145 26.34 6.87 -2.16
CA TRP A 145 25.80 5.52 -2.04
C TRP A 145 26.46 4.82 -0.86
N ASP A 146 25.74 4.72 0.26
CA ASP A 146 26.22 4.16 1.51
C ASP A 146 25.91 2.65 1.63
N SER A 147 26.33 2.04 2.75
CA SER A 147 26.06 0.63 3.02
C SER A 147 24.57 0.30 3.11
N GLY A 148 23.72 1.28 3.48
CA GLY A 148 22.26 1.13 3.49
C GLY A 148 21.67 1.10 2.08
N CYS A 149 22.12 2.00 1.20
CA CYS A 149 21.80 1.99 -0.24
C CYS A 149 22.30 0.65 -0.86
N GLU A 150 23.47 0.12 -0.50
CA GLU A 150 23.95 -1.20 -1.01
C GLU A 150 23.12 -2.39 -0.51
N ALA A 151 22.82 -2.45 0.79
CA ALA A 151 22.03 -3.53 1.37
C ALA A 151 20.62 -3.57 0.76
N ALA A 152 19.97 -2.42 0.62
CA ALA A 152 18.65 -2.32 0.01
C ALA A 152 18.66 -2.72 -1.47
N PHE A 153 19.72 -2.41 -2.21
CA PHE A 153 19.86 -2.81 -3.60
C PHE A 153 20.05 -4.33 -3.75
N THR A 154 20.84 -4.93 -2.86
CA THR A 154 21.04 -6.38 -2.84
C THR A 154 19.73 -7.11 -2.51
N GLU A 155 18.99 -6.65 -1.49
CA GLU A 155 17.68 -7.20 -1.15
C GLU A 155 16.65 -7.01 -2.27
N LEU A 156 16.65 -5.86 -2.94
CA LEU A 156 15.80 -5.65 -4.11
C LEU A 156 16.13 -6.63 -5.24
N LYS A 157 17.42 -6.85 -5.54
CA LYS A 157 17.82 -7.84 -6.56
C LYS A 157 17.35 -9.23 -6.21
N LYS A 158 17.49 -9.65 -4.96
CA LYS A 158 17.00 -10.92 -4.45
C LYS A 158 15.48 -11.04 -4.58
N TYR A 159 14.74 -9.98 -4.22
CA TYR A 159 13.28 -9.96 -4.40
C TYR A 159 12.87 -10.10 -5.87
N LEU A 160 13.60 -9.45 -6.78
CA LEU A 160 13.30 -9.48 -8.22
C LEU A 160 13.47 -10.88 -8.86
N THR A 161 14.16 -11.82 -8.20
CA THR A 161 14.25 -13.21 -8.70
C THR A 161 13.03 -14.05 -8.35
N SER A 162 12.24 -13.63 -7.36
CA SER A 162 11.03 -14.31 -6.89
C SER A 162 9.78 -13.43 -7.01
N THR A 163 9.72 -12.57 -8.02
CA THR A 163 8.58 -11.66 -8.20
C THR A 163 7.27 -12.43 -8.38
N PRO A 164 6.17 -11.97 -7.79
CA PRO A 164 4.88 -12.62 -7.94
C PRO A 164 4.36 -12.49 -9.37
N ILE A 165 3.59 -13.50 -9.79
CA ILE A 165 2.80 -13.46 -11.01
C ILE A 165 1.52 -12.69 -10.69
N LEU A 166 1.23 -11.67 -11.49
CA LEU A 166 0.00 -10.90 -11.35
C LEU A 166 -1.12 -11.50 -12.19
N VAL A 167 -2.37 -11.35 -11.78
CA VAL A 167 -3.52 -11.82 -12.56
C VAL A 167 -4.32 -10.65 -13.11
N ALA A 168 -4.95 -10.85 -14.27
CA ALA A 168 -5.96 -9.94 -14.79
C ALA A 168 -7.30 -10.32 -14.14
N PRO A 169 -8.01 -9.38 -13.49
CA PRO A 169 -9.30 -9.68 -12.89
C PRO A 169 -10.34 -9.98 -13.97
N ARG A 170 -11.29 -10.86 -13.66
CA ARG A 170 -12.44 -11.09 -14.52
C ARG A 170 -13.44 -9.93 -14.40
N GLU A 171 -14.25 -9.75 -15.42
CA GLU A 171 -15.32 -8.76 -15.39
C GLU A 171 -16.34 -9.10 -14.30
N GLY A 172 -16.75 -8.09 -13.52
CA GLY A 172 -17.76 -8.23 -12.47
C GLY A 172 -17.30 -8.92 -11.18
N THR A 173 -16.00 -9.22 -11.00
CA THR A 173 -15.51 -9.77 -9.72
C THR A 173 -15.43 -8.70 -8.63
N ILE A 174 -15.60 -9.11 -7.37
CA ILE A 174 -15.34 -8.22 -6.23
C ILE A 174 -13.86 -8.35 -5.90
N LEU A 175 -13.14 -7.22 -5.95
CA LEU A 175 -11.71 -7.20 -5.70
C LEU A 175 -11.43 -6.85 -4.25
N SER A 176 -10.44 -7.50 -3.65
CA SER A 176 -10.00 -7.18 -2.28
C SER A 176 -8.83 -6.21 -2.28
N LEU A 177 -8.95 -5.16 -1.49
CA LEU A 177 -7.90 -4.18 -1.26
C LEU A 177 -7.39 -4.28 0.17
N TYR A 178 -6.10 -4.50 0.32
CA TYR A 178 -5.42 -4.42 1.61
C TYR A 178 -4.56 -3.16 1.63
N LEU A 179 -4.70 -2.40 2.70
CA LEU A 179 -3.97 -1.16 2.93
C LEU A 179 -2.90 -1.40 3.98
N GLY A 180 -1.82 -0.63 3.90
CA GLY A 180 -0.76 -0.66 4.89
C GLY A 180 0.00 0.66 4.95
N VAL A 181 0.60 0.89 6.11
CA VAL A 181 1.36 2.12 6.42
C VAL A 181 2.69 1.70 7.01
N SER A 182 3.75 2.36 6.59
CA SER A 182 5.07 2.32 7.22
C SER A 182 5.46 3.73 7.68
N ASP A 183 6.64 3.86 8.28
CA ASP A 183 7.21 5.17 8.65
C ASP A 183 7.47 6.06 7.43
N THR A 184 7.72 5.46 6.26
CA THR A 184 8.18 6.20 5.08
C THR A 184 7.18 6.21 3.92
N ALA A 185 6.23 5.29 3.90
CA ALA A 185 5.35 5.10 2.77
C ALA A 185 3.95 4.61 3.18
N ILE A 186 2.99 4.85 2.31
CA ILE A 186 1.69 4.19 2.30
C ILE A 186 1.65 3.18 1.17
N LEU A 187 0.95 2.09 1.41
CA LEU A 187 1.04 0.89 0.60
C LEU A 187 -0.36 0.32 0.41
N ALA A 188 -0.60 -0.27 -0.75
CA ALA A 188 -1.78 -1.09 -0.94
C ALA A 188 -1.53 -2.21 -1.94
N VAL A 189 -2.24 -3.32 -1.76
CA VAL A 189 -2.28 -4.43 -2.72
C VAL A 189 -3.73 -4.72 -3.09
N LEU A 190 -3.98 -4.76 -4.40
CA LEU A 190 -5.25 -5.16 -4.99
C LEU A 190 -5.18 -6.62 -5.40
N LEU A 191 -6.18 -7.41 -5.03
CA LEU A 191 -6.19 -8.86 -5.20
C LEU A 191 -7.52 -9.35 -5.77
N ASP A 192 -7.45 -10.43 -6.54
CA ASP A 192 -8.61 -11.23 -6.91
C ASP A 192 -8.76 -12.40 -5.92
N ASN A 193 -9.98 -12.62 -5.42
CA ASN A 193 -10.30 -13.75 -4.54
C ASN A 193 -11.04 -14.83 -5.35
N GLU A 194 -10.31 -15.62 -6.11
CA GLU A 194 -10.90 -16.72 -6.87
C GLU A 194 -10.85 -18.03 -6.08
N LYS A 195 -12.02 -18.64 -5.85
CA LYS A 195 -12.15 -19.98 -5.23
C LYS A 195 -11.40 -20.12 -3.89
N GLY A 196 -11.30 -19.05 -3.13
CA GLY A 196 -10.60 -19.01 -1.83
C GLY A 196 -9.08 -18.85 -1.91
N ALA A 197 -8.50 -18.76 -3.11
CA ALA A 197 -7.12 -18.36 -3.35
C ALA A 197 -7.05 -16.87 -3.72
N GLN A 198 -6.10 -16.15 -3.10
CA GLN A 198 -5.95 -14.72 -3.33
C GLN A 198 -4.75 -14.50 -4.27
N HIS A 199 -5.00 -13.86 -5.40
CA HIS A 199 -4.00 -13.63 -6.45
C HIS A 199 -3.76 -12.12 -6.61
N PRO A 200 -2.50 -11.65 -6.57
CA PRO A 200 -2.22 -10.22 -6.67
C PRO A 200 -2.52 -9.70 -8.07
N ILE A 201 -3.23 -8.58 -8.16
CA ILE A 201 -3.48 -7.84 -9.40
C ILE A 201 -2.48 -6.70 -9.52
N PHE A 202 -2.26 -5.98 -8.41
CA PHE A 202 -1.43 -4.78 -8.44
C PHE A 202 -0.89 -4.40 -7.07
N TYR A 203 0.40 -4.09 -6.99
CA TYR A 203 1.02 -3.45 -5.82
C TYR A 203 1.17 -1.94 -6.03
N THR A 204 0.81 -1.17 -5.01
CA THR A 204 0.98 0.28 -4.97
C THR A 204 1.79 0.69 -3.77
N SER A 205 2.63 1.69 -3.97
CA SER A 205 3.42 2.30 -2.92
C SER A 205 3.61 3.77 -3.25
N HIS A 206 3.38 4.62 -2.25
CA HIS A 206 3.58 6.06 -2.31
C HIS A 206 4.42 6.49 -1.11
N ILE A 207 5.53 7.17 -1.39
CA ILE A 207 6.42 7.69 -0.36
C ILE A 207 5.78 8.93 0.22
N LEU A 208 5.65 8.95 1.54
CA LEU A 208 5.03 10.05 2.26
C LEU A 208 5.87 11.31 2.12
N LEU A 209 5.21 12.42 1.78
CA LEU A 209 5.78 13.75 1.91
C LEU A 209 5.97 14.11 3.39
N ASP A 210 6.83 15.09 3.67
CA ASP A 210 7.13 15.52 5.04
C ASP A 210 5.88 16.02 5.79
N THR A 211 4.87 16.51 5.06
CA THR A 211 3.55 16.85 5.62
C THR A 211 2.71 15.61 5.91
N GLU A 212 2.72 14.63 5.02
CA GLU A 212 1.92 13.40 5.10
C GLU A 212 2.50 12.40 6.13
N SER A 213 3.82 12.42 6.36
CA SER A 213 4.47 11.59 7.37
C SER A 213 4.04 11.92 8.80
N ARG A 214 3.55 13.15 9.02
CA ARG A 214 3.01 13.62 10.30
C ARG A 214 1.54 13.28 10.51
N TYR A 215 0.86 12.73 9.51
CA TYR A 215 -0.54 12.33 9.66
C TYR A 215 -0.66 11.17 10.66
N PRO A 216 -1.74 11.13 11.47
CA PRO A 216 -2.10 9.95 12.24
C PRO A 216 -2.23 8.71 11.33
N THR A 217 -1.98 7.52 11.88
CA THR A 217 -2.02 6.24 11.14
C THR A 217 -3.31 6.06 10.35
N LEU A 218 -4.43 6.46 10.93
CA LEU A 218 -5.75 6.32 10.34
C LEU A 218 -5.97 7.25 9.14
N GLU A 219 -5.43 8.47 9.21
CA GLU A 219 -5.37 9.38 8.07
C GLU A 219 -4.41 8.89 6.99
N LYS A 220 -3.28 8.28 7.37
CA LYS A 220 -2.35 7.66 6.41
C LYS A 220 -3.01 6.49 5.66
N LEU A 221 -3.83 5.69 6.36
CA LEU A 221 -4.63 4.63 5.72
C LEU A 221 -5.69 5.20 4.77
N ALA A 222 -6.39 6.27 5.17
CA ALA A 222 -7.32 6.97 4.27
C ALA A 222 -6.61 7.55 3.04
N LEU A 223 -5.41 8.13 3.22
CA LEU A 223 -4.56 8.59 2.13
C LEU A 223 -4.11 7.44 1.23
N ALA A 224 -3.81 6.26 1.80
CA ALA A 224 -3.48 5.05 1.05
C ALA A 224 -4.64 4.66 0.12
N LEU A 225 -5.86 4.58 0.66
CA LEU A 225 -7.06 4.28 -0.12
C LEU A 225 -7.26 5.28 -1.27
N LEU A 226 -7.20 6.58 -0.97
CA LEU A 226 -7.36 7.65 -1.97
C LEU A 226 -6.29 7.58 -3.07
N THR A 227 -5.03 7.43 -2.68
CA THR A 227 -3.90 7.38 -3.63
C THR A 227 -4.02 6.16 -4.53
N THR A 228 -4.43 5.01 -3.97
CA THR A 228 -4.67 3.79 -4.74
C THR A 228 -5.88 3.92 -5.65
N ALA A 229 -6.99 4.50 -5.18
CA ALA A 229 -8.19 4.75 -6.00
C ALA A 229 -7.87 5.61 -7.22
N ARG A 230 -7.13 6.71 -7.04
CA ARG A 230 -6.67 7.56 -8.16
C ARG A 230 -5.78 6.82 -9.14
N LYS A 231 -4.81 6.06 -8.64
CA LYS A 231 -3.84 5.34 -9.46
C LYS A 231 -4.47 4.18 -10.23
N LEU A 232 -5.43 3.50 -9.59
CA LEU A 232 -6.11 2.31 -10.09
C LEU A 232 -7.56 2.60 -10.47
N TRP A 233 -7.87 3.85 -10.84
CA TRP A 233 -9.22 4.29 -11.17
C TRP A 233 -9.95 3.38 -12.18
N PRO A 234 -9.30 2.74 -13.19
CA PRO A 234 -10.02 1.86 -14.10
C PRO A 234 -10.59 0.63 -13.39
N TYR A 235 -9.91 0.11 -12.37
CA TYR A 235 -10.40 -1.01 -11.56
C TYR A 235 -11.51 -0.55 -10.60
N PHE A 236 -11.34 0.61 -9.95
CA PHE A 236 -12.33 1.16 -9.02
C PHE A 236 -13.65 1.54 -9.70
N GLN A 237 -13.63 1.86 -11.00
CA GLN A 237 -14.84 2.16 -11.77
C GLN A 237 -15.58 0.92 -12.29
N THR A 238 -14.88 -0.20 -12.45
CA THR A 238 -15.43 -1.40 -13.10
C THR A 238 -15.74 -2.54 -12.14
N HIS A 239 -15.15 -2.50 -10.94
CA HIS A 239 -15.32 -3.53 -9.92
C HIS A 239 -15.73 -2.93 -8.58
N THR A 240 -16.52 -3.67 -7.82
CA THR A 240 -16.70 -3.40 -6.39
C THR A 240 -15.37 -3.65 -5.68
N ILE A 241 -14.92 -2.67 -4.88
CA ILE A 241 -13.67 -2.77 -4.11
C ILE A 241 -14.00 -3.06 -2.64
N GLN A 242 -13.57 -4.22 -2.18
CA GLN A 242 -13.69 -4.65 -0.79
C GLN A 242 -12.41 -4.30 -0.01
N VAL A 243 -12.45 -3.23 0.78
CA VAL A 243 -11.37 -2.83 1.67
C VAL A 243 -11.37 -3.73 2.89
N VAL A 244 -10.35 -4.57 3.01
CA VAL A 244 -10.18 -5.50 4.13
C VAL A 244 -9.39 -4.81 5.24
N THR A 245 -10.05 -4.48 6.35
CA THR A 245 -9.45 -3.72 7.44
C THR A 245 -10.17 -3.96 8.77
N ASP A 246 -9.41 -3.96 9.86
CA ASP A 246 -9.96 -3.94 11.23
C ASP A 246 -10.02 -2.51 11.80
N GLN A 247 -9.55 -1.53 11.04
CA GLN A 247 -9.54 -0.13 11.44
C GLN A 247 -10.87 0.54 11.05
N PRO A 248 -11.39 1.47 11.87
CA PRO A 248 -12.70 2.09 11.63
C PRO A 248 -12.69 3.16 10.51
N LEU A 249 -12.05 2.88 9.36
CA LEU A 249 -11.82 3.85 8.27
C LEU A 249 -13.09 4.53 7.78
N LEU A 250 -14.18 3.76 7.64
CA LEU A 250 -15.47 4.30 7.22
C LEU A 250 -15.94 5.42 8.17
N LYS A 251 -15.80 5.21 9.49
CA LYS A 251 -16.23 6.20 10.48
C LYS A 251 -15.43 7.50 10.32
N ILE A 252 -14.10 7.42 10.18
CA ILE A 252 -13.22 8.60 10.08
C ILE A 252 -13.47 9.39 8.79
N LEU A 253 -13.69 8.72 7.66
CA LEU A 253 -13.99 9.40 6.40
C LEU A 253 -15.29 10.21 6.47
N HIS A 254 -16.25 9.78 7.31
CA HIS A 254 -17.54 10.41 7.48
C HIS A 254 -17.68 11.29 8.73
N THR A 255 -16.62 11.48 9.55
CA THR A 255 -16.68 12.38 10.70
C THR A 255 -16.44 13.83 10.24
N PRO A 256 -17.47 14.70 10.21
CA PRO A 256 -17.35 16.06 9.66
C PRO A 256 -16.51 17.00 10.54
N GLU A 257 -16.31 16.64 11.81
CA GLU A 257 -15.77 17.53 12.85
C GLU A 257 -14.24 17.61 12.90
N VAL A 258 -13.52 16.69 12.25
CA VAL A 258 -12.08 16.50 12.56
C VAL A 258 -11.16 17.23 11.57
N LEU A 259 -11.34 17.11 10.25
CA LEU A 259 -10.45 17.73 9.25
C LEU A 259 -11.16 17.87 7.89
N GLY A 260 -11.38 19.09 7.38
CA GLY A 260 -12.02 19.32 6.07
C GLY A 260 -11.35 18.60 4.88
N LYS A 261 -10.09 18.20 5.04
CA LYS A 261 -9.34 17.33 4.12
C LYS A 261 -9.99 15.94 3.96
N LEU A 262 -10.40 15.30 5.06
CA LEU A 262 -11.00 13.96 5.04
C LEU A 262 -12.38 13.97 4.39
N LEU A 263 -13.17 15.01 4.63
CA LEU A 263 -14.45 15.20 3.95
C LEU A 263 -14.27 15.28 2.43
N LYS A 264 -13.28 16.05 1.96
CA LYS A 264 -12.94 16.12 0.53
C LYS A 264 -12.56 14.75 -0.04
N TRP A 265 -11.78 13.97 0.71
CA TRP A 265 -11.40 12.62 0.29
C TRP A 265 -12.60 11.66 0.27
N SER A 266 -13.51 11.77 1.23
CA SER A 266 -14.76 10.97 1.28
C SER A 266 -15.66 11.26 0.08
N ILE A 267 -15.83 12.53 -0.30
CA ILE A 267 -16.61 12.92 -1.48
C ILE A 267 -16.01 12.29 -2.76
N GLU A 268 -14.70 12.37 -2.94
CA GLU A 268 -14.02 11.78 -4.10
C GLU A 268 -14.12 10.25 -4.12
N LEU A 269 -13.98 9.60 -2.96
CA LEU A 269 -14.13 8.15 -2.85
C LEU A 269 -15.57 7.67 -3.03
N GLY A 270 -16.56 8.54 -2.81
CA GLY A 270 -17.99 8.25 -3.00
C GLY A 270 -18.39 7.99 -4.45
N GLU A 271 -17.53 8.29 -5.43
CA GLU A 271 -17.75 7.95 -6.84
C GLU A 271 -17.62 6.44 -7.13
N TYR A 272 -17.04 5.68 -6.20
CA TYR A 272 -16.72 4.25 -6.39
C TYR A 272 -17.55 3.34 -5.46
N ASP A 273 -17.84 2.11 -5.90
CA ASP A 273 -18.47 1.08 -5.05
C ASP A 273 -17.41 0.46 -4.12
N ILE A 274 -17.19 1.11 -2.97
CA ILE A 274 -16.24 0.67 -1.94
C ILE A 274 -16.99 0.10 -0.75
N ARG A 275 -16.64 -1.13 -0.35
CA ARG A 275 -17.19 -1.82 0.82
C ARG A 275 -16.09 -2.12 1.82
N PHE A 276 -16.34 -1.86 3.09
CA PHE A 276 -15.39 -2.16 4.17
C PHE A 276 -15.78 -3.48 4.82
N VAL A 277 -14.82 -4.38 5.00
CA VAL A 277 -15.03 -5.64 5.71
C VAL A 277 -13.93 -5.90 6.74
N PRO A 278 -14.27 -6.59 7.85
CA PRO A 278 -13.28 -7.04 8.82
C PRO A 278 -12.27 -8.00 8.19
N ARG A 279 -11.08 -8.08 8.78
CA ARG A 279 -10.05 -9.01 8.34
C ARG A 279 -10.35 -10.43 8.80
N THR A 280 -10.75 -11.29 7.89
CA THR A 280 -10.81 -12.75 8.12
C THR A 280 -9.46 -13.42 7.80
N THR A 281 -9.30 -14.69 8.19
CA THR A 281 -8.08 -15.50 8.00
C THR A 281 -7.44 -15.30 6.62
N ILE A 282 -6.17 -14.92 6.60
CA ILE A 282 -5.37 -14.66 5.39
C ILE A 282 -4.97 -15.99 4.77
N LYS A 283 -5.27 -16.19 3.48
CA LYS A 283 -5.08 -17.50 2.81
C LYS A 283 -3.94 -17.54 1.80
N ALA A 284 -3.38 -16.41 1.37
CA ALA A 284 -2.32 -16.37 0.35
C ALA A 284 -0.96 -15.99 0.93
N GLN A 285 0.11 -16.70 0.52
CA GLN A 285 1.49 -16.45 0.95
C GLN A 285 1.99 -15.04 0.56
N ALA A 286 1.62 -14.52 -0.61
CA ALA A 286 1.99 -13.16 -1.03
C ALA A 286 1.33 -12.07 -0.17
N LEU A 287 0.18 -12.39 0.42
CA LEU A 287 -0.49 -11.60 1.44
C LEU A 287 0.09 -11.86 2.81
N ALA A 288 0.51 -13.08 3.13
CA ALA A 288 1.23 -13.36 4.36
C ALA A 288 2.53 -12.55 4.42
N ASP A 289 3.29 -12.43 3.33
CA ASP A 289 4.46 -11.57 3.28
C ASP A 289 4.06 -10.08 3.38
N PHE A 290 3.06 -9.63 2.61
CA PHE A 290 2.53 -8.26 2.72
C PHE A 290 2.08 -7.93 4.15
N VAL A 291 1.35 -8.85 4.81
CA VAL A 291 0.73 -8.67 6.13
C VAL A 291 1.68 -8.91 7.29
N VAL A 292 2.49 -9.98 7.29
CA VAL A 292 3.53 -10.23 8.29
C VAL A 292 4.52 -9.07 8.29
N GLU A 293 4.80 -8.49 7.12
CA GLU A 293 5.61 -7.28 7.02
C GLU A 293 4.88 -6.01 7.57
N PHE A 294 3.55 -6.01 7.82
CA PHE A 294 2.81 -4.95 8.55
C PHE A 294 2.45 -5.30 9.99
N SER A 295 2.50 -6.58 10.35
CA SER A 295 2.55 -7.04 11.75
C SER A 295 3.92 -6.73 12.35
N THR A 296 4.42 -5.52 12.09
CA THR A 296 5.28 -4.82 13.03
C THR A 296 4.32 -4.20 14.06
N SER A 297 3.82 -4.93 15.07
CA SER A 297 4.59 -5.30 16.26
C SER A 297 6.07 -5.57 16.01
N GLU A 298 6.78 -4.54 15.57
CA GLU A 298 8.05 -4.32 16.23
C GLU A 298 7.60 -3.92 17.63
N PRO A 299 7.92 -4.69 18.69
CA PRO A 299 8.02 -4.03 19.99
C PRO A 299 8.86 -2.78 19.73
N PRO A 300 8.43 -1.60 20.22
CA PRO A 300 9.13 -0.35 19.97
C PRO A 300 10.63 -0.62 20.10
N PRO A 301 11.46 -0.17 19.13
CA PRO A 301 12.86 -0.58 19.02
C PRO A 301 13.47 -0.58 20.42
N ALA A 302 14.30 -1.55 20.79
CA ALA A 302 14.79 -1.75 22.16
C ALA A 302 15.38 -0.49 22.84
N LYS A 303 15.58 0.61 22.11
CA LYS A 303 15.88 1.96 22.60
C LYS A 303 14.69 2.75 23.16
N THR A 304 13.44 2.48 22.81
CA THR A 304 12.23 3.11 23.38
C THR A 304 11.71 2.37 24.61
N LEU A 305 11.93 1.05 24.72
CA LEU A 305 11.66 0.27 25.95
C LEU A 305 12.63 0.62 27.09
N ALA A 306 13.85 1.09 26.77
CA ALA A 306 14.79 1.55 27.78
C ALA A 306 14.32 2.79 28.56
N ASN A 307 13.29 3.51 28.08
CA ASN A 307 12.76 4.73 28.69
C ASN A 307 11.22 4.72 28.81
N LEU A 308 10.56 3.57 28.69
CA LEU A 308 9.11 3.48 28.88
C LEU A 308 8.80 3.33 30.37
N TRP A 309 8.07 4.30 30.93
CA TRP A 309 7.62 4.28 32.31
C TRP A 309 6.20 3.71 32.39
N SER A 310 5.88 2.99 33.47
CA SER A 310 4.51 2.54 33.74
C SER A 310 3.91 3.37 34.87
N LEU A 311 2.70 3.87 34.66
CA LEU A 311 1.94 4.66 35.62
C LEU A 311 0.64 3.92 35.95
N HIS A 312 0.48 3.51 37.20
CA HIS A 312 -0.78 3.01 37.73
C HIS A 312 -1.44 4.13 38.56
N VAL A 313 -2.71 4.38 38.30
CA VAL A 313 -3.51 5.40 39.00
C VAL A 313 -4.79 4.77 39.51
N ASP A 314 -5.22 5.22 40.69
CA ASP A 314 -6.46 4.81 41.35
C ASP A 314 -7.03 6.02 42.11
N GLY A 315 -8.33 6.28 41.94
CA GLY A 315 -9.04 7.38 42.56
C GLY A 315 -10.18 6.91 43.47
N ALA A 316 -10.06 7.17 44.77
CA ALA A 316 -11.08 6.80 45.75
C ALA A 316 -11.79 8.03 46.34
N SER A 317 -13.13 7.97 46.45
CA SER A 317 -13.91 8.94 47.21
C SER A 317 -14.66 8.29 48.36
N GLY A 318 -14.31 8.66 49.59
CA GLY A 318 -14.97 8.26 50.82
C GLY A 318 -15.80 9.39 51.46
N SER A 319 -16.58 9.03 52.48
CA SER A 319 -17.42 9.97 53.24
C SER A 319 -16.63 11.02 54.03
N GLN A 320 -15.39 10.69 54.44
CA GLN A 320 -14.51 11.56 55.23
C GLN A 320 -13.32 12.13 54.45
N SER A 321 -12.89 11.48 53.37
CA SER A 321 -11.75 11.92 52.56
C SER A 321 -11.85 11.42 51.13
N GLN A 322 -11.23 12.14 50.21
CA GLN A 322 -11.04 11.71 48.83
C GLN A 322 -9.55 11.73 48.52
N GLY A 323 -9.08 10.72 47.81
CA GLY A 323 -7.66 10.49 47.63
C GLY A 323 -7.37 9.88 46.27
N VAL A 324 -6.17 10.17 45.82
CA VAL A 324 -5.59 9.66 44.59
C VAL A 324 -4.34 8.87 44.96
N GLY A 325 -4.25 7.64 44.47
CA GLY A 325 -3.05 6.82 44.46
C GLY A 325 -2.34 6.90 43.12
N ILE A 326 -1.04 7.15 43.14
CA ILE A 326 -0.16 7.17 41.99
C ILE A 326 1.01 6.22 42.25
N LEU A 327 1.25 5.34 41.30
CA LEU A 327 2.38 4.43 41.28
C LEU A 327 3.11 4.56 39.95
N LEU A 328 4.30 5.15 39.98
CA LEU A 328 5.11 5.41 38.81
C LEU A 328 6.38 4.54 38.87
N THR A 329 6.55 3.65 37.89
CA THR A 329 7.70 2.74 37.79
C THR A 329 8.57 3.12 36.61
N SER A 330 9.86 3.29 36.86
CA SER A 330 10.86 3.57 35.83
C SER A 330 11.17 2.33 35.01
N SER A 331 11.73 2.54 33.82
CA SER A 331 12.23 1.47 32.96
C SER A 331 13.36 0.65 33.59
N MET A 332 14.01 1.16 34.65
CA MET A 332 15.03 0.45 35.44
C MET A 332 14.46 -0.28 36.67
N GLY A 333 13.13 -0.26 36.86
CA GLY A 333 12.45 -0.92 37.98
C GLY A 333 12.39 -0.11 39.26
N ALA A 334 12.76 1.17 39.24
CA ALA A 334 12.59 2.05 40.41
C ALA A 334 11.12 2.44 40.55
N VAL A 335 10.56 2.27 41.74
CA VAL A 335 9.13 2.45 42.01
C VAL A 335 8.93 3.69 42.88
N LEU A 336 8.06 4.59 42.45
CA LEU A 336 7.68 5.80 43.18
C LEU A 336 6.18 5.76 43.49
N HIS A 337 5.85 5.84 44.77
CA HIS A 337 4.48 5.91 45.25
C HIS A 337 4.16 7.31 45.74
N GLN A 338 3.02 7.85 45.31
CA GLN A 338 2.49 9.11 45.83
C GLN A 338 1.01 8.95 46.12
N ALA A 339 0.59 9.41 47.29
CA ALA A 339 -0.81 9.55 47.65
C ALA A 339 -1.13 11.04 47.78
N VAL A 340 -2.19 11.50 47.14
CA VAL A 340 -2.62 12.90 47.15
C VAL A 340 -4.04 12.97 47.68
N THR A 341 -4.26 13.73 48.76
CA THR A 341 -5.60 14.03 49.25
C THR A 341 -6.21 15.16 48.42
N LEU A 342 -7.38 14.92 47.82
CA LEU A 342 -8.12 15.95 47.10
C LEU A 342 -8.73 16.93 48.13
N ARG A 343 -8.54 18.23 47.91
CA ARG A 343 -9.03 19.30 48.81
C ARG A 343 -10.46 19.76 48.49
N PHE A 344 -11.15 19.00 47.66
CA PHE A 344 -12.53 19.26 47.28
C PHE A 344 -13.31 17.94 47.27
N LYS A 345 -14.62 18.05 47.44
CA LYS A 345 -15.50 16.90 47.42
C LYS A 345 -15.64 16.37 45.99
N ALA A 346 -15.09 15.18 45.73
CA ALA A 346 -15.18 14.49 44.45
C ALA A 346 -16.13 13.28 44.54
N THR A 347 -16.79 12.92 43.44
CA THR A 347 -17.38 11.58 43.27
C THR A 347 -16.30 10.54 42.98
N ASN A 348 -16.59 9.23 43.07
CA ASN A 348 -15.63 8.19 42.69
C ASN A 348 -15.11 8.40 41.27
N ASN A 349 -15.99 8.60 40.29
CA ASN A 349 -15.57 8.84 38.91
C ASN A 349 -14.70 10.09 38.77
N GLN A 350 -15.02 11.18 39.48
CA GLN A 350 -14.17 12.38 39.49
C GLN A 350 -12.81 12.10 40.12
N ALA A 351 -12.76 11.34 41.22
CA ALA A 351 -11.49 10.96 41.85
C ALA A 351 -10.61 10.15 40.88
N GLU A 352 -11.18 9.29 40.04
CA GLU A 352 -10.46 8.53 39.01
C GLU A 352 -9.87 9.43 37.90
N TYR A 353 -10.63 10.42 37.42
CA TYR A 353 -10.08 11.41 36.47
C TYR A 353 -8.97 12.24 37.10
N GLU A 354 -9.16 12.68 38.33
CA GLU A 354 -8.14 13.43 39.08
C GLU A 354 -6.90 12.57 39.34
N ALA A 355 -7.08 11.25 39.51
CA ALA A 355 -5.98 10.33 39.64
C ALA A 355 -5.11 10.27 38.38
N LEU A 356 -5.76 10.18 37.21
CA LEU A 356 -5.06 10.25 35.93
C LEU A 356 -4.35 11.60 35.73
N ILE A 357 -5.03 12.72 35.99
CA ILE A 357 -4.46 14.07 35.81
C ILE A 357 -3.26 14.27 36.73
N ALA A 358 -3.39 13.92 38.01
CA ALA A 358 -2.32 14.04 38.98
C ALA A 358 -1.14 13.12 38.62
N GLY A 359 -1.39 11.89 38.18
CA GLY A 359 -0.37 10.95 37.72
C GLY A 359 0.40 11.45 36.51
N LEU A 360 -0.29 12.03 35.51
CA LEU A 360 0.35 12.62 34.32
C LEU A 360 1.18 13.86 34.66
N ASN A 361 0.66 14.75 35.53
CA ASN A 361 1.41 15.91 36.01
C ASN A 361 2.67 15.49 36.79
N PHE A 362 2.57 14.44 37.61
CA PHE A 362 3.71 13.88 38.32
C PHE A 362 4.77 13.37 37.35
N ALA A 363 4.38 12.59 36.34
CA ALA A 363 5.29 12.11 35.29
C ALA A 363 5.93 13.26 34.49
N LEU A 364 5.17 14.30 34.16
CA LEU A 364 5.67 15.50 33.49
C LEU A 364 6.70 16.25 34.34
N SER A 365 6.47 16.37 35.65
CA SER A 365 7.43 17.01 36.58
C SER A 365 8.77 16.27 36.64
N MET A 366 8.75 14.95 36.38
CA MET A 366 9.91 14.09 36.27
C MET A 366 10.51 14.04 34.85
N THR A 367 10.02 14.87 33.94
CA THR A 367 10.47 14.95 32.53
C THR A 367 10.31 13.65 31.75
N VAL A 368 9.36 12.79 32.15
CA VAL A 368 9.06 11.53 31.46
C VAL A 368 8.46 11.83 30.09
N LYS A 369 9.05 11.28 29.03
CA LYS A 369 8.62 11.49 27.63
C LYS A 369 7.74 10.38 27.06
N HIS A 370 7.84 9.17 27.62
CA HIS A 370 7.14 7.99 27.14
C HIS A 370 6.58 7.23 28.35
N ILE A 371 5.25 7.11 28.41
CA ILE A 371 4.55 6.55 29.56
C ILE A 371 3.40 5.65 29.09
N GLN A 372 3.23 4.53 29.78
CA GLN A 372 2.09 3.64 29.64
C GLN A 372 1.24 3.75 30.91
N VAL A 373 -0.02 4.12 30.75
CA VAL A 373 -0.92 4.36 31.89
C VAL A 373 -1.89 3.20 32.06
N PHE A 374 -2.10 2.81 33.31
CA PHE A 374 -2.99 1.76 33.74
C PHE A 374 -3.96 2.34 34.77
N SER A 375 -5.24 2.11 34.54
CA SER A 375 -6.33 2.45 35.46
C SER A 375 -7.30 1.28 35.46
N ASP A 376 -7.90 1.01 36.62
CA ASP A 376 -8.97 0.03 36.81
C ASP A 376 -10.36 0.60 36.50
N SER A 377 -10.49 1.94 36.38
CA SER A 377 -11.70 2.60 35.91
C SER A 377 -11.87 2.48 34.39
N LEU A 378 -12.71 1.52 33.98
CA LEU A 378 -13.08 1.32 32.56
C LEU A 378 -13.63 2.59 31.90
N LEU A 379 -14.26 3.47 32.68
CA LEU A 379 -14.80 4.76 32.23
C LEU A 379 -13.67 5.70 31.77
N VAL A 380 -12.62 5.85 32.58
CA VAL A 380 -11.45 6.67 32.24
C VAL A 380 -10.71 6.07 31.04
N VAL A 381 -10.51 4.75 31.04
CA VAL A 381 -9.82 4.04 29.94
C VAL A 381 -10.54 4.22 28.60
N ASN A 382 -11.86 4.16 28.57
CA ASN A 382 -12.65 4.27 27.33
C ASN A 382 -12.82 5.69 26.80
N GLN A 383 -12.59 6.72 27.62
CA GLN A 383 -12.71 8.11 27.19
C GLN A 383 -11.38 8.74 26.76
N VAL A 384 -10.27 8.17 27.23
CA VAL A 384 -8.91 8.67 26.95
C VAL A 384 -8.27 7.94 25.76
N ASN A 385 -8.68 6.69 25.49
CA ASN A 385 -8.36 5.95 24.27
C ASN A 385 -9.39 6.22 23.17
#